data_AF-A0A7K2VYN4-F1
#
_entry.id   AF-A0A7K2VYN4-F1
#
_cell.length_a   1.000
_cell.length_b   1.000
_cell.length_c   1.000
_cell.angle_alpha   90.00
_cell.angle_beta   90.00
_cell.angle_gamma   90.00
#
_symmetry.space_group_name_H-M   'P 1'
#
loop_
_entity.id
_entity.type
_entity.pdbx_description
1 polymer ?
#
loop_
_entity_poly.entity_id
_entity_poly.type
_entity_poly.pdbx_seq_one_letter_code
_entity_poly.pdbx_strand_id
1 'polypeptide(L)' 'MPGPKPLSLELSDHERRVLRGWLRKQTASQALVLRSRIVLACAEGRPNAQVADDLGVSRETVRKWRSRFAADRL' A
#
# COMPACT_ATOMS: atom_id res chain seq x y z
N MET A 1 -20.76 -4.66 15.06
CA MET A 1 -19.52 -5.32 15.52
C MET A 1 -18.39 -4.89 14.59
N PRO A 2 -17.33 -4.21 15.06
CA PRO A 2 -16.13 -4.05 14.24
C PRO A 2 -15.43 -5.40 14.20
N GLY A 3 -15.41 -6.03 13.02
CA GLY A 3 -14.59 -7.22 12.77
C GLY A 3 -13.11 -6.95 13.06
N PRO A 4 -12.28 -8.01 13.21
CA PRO A 4 -10.89 -7.88 13.63
C PRO A 4 -10.18 -6.82 12.79
N LYS A 5 -9.65 -5.78 13.45
CA LYS A 5 -8.86 -4.73 12.82
C LYS A 5 -7.81 -5.44 11.95
N PRO A 6 -7.85 -5.30 10.62
CA PRO A 6 -6.80 -5.88 9.80
C PRO A 6 -5.48 -5.27 10.30
N LEU A 7 -4.55 -6.13 10.69
CA LEU A 7 -3.20 -5.77 11.13
C LEU A 7 -2.72 -4.65 10.21
N SER A 8 -2.72 -3.42 10.69
CA SER A 8 -2.42 -2.27 9.85
C SER A 8 -0.93 -2.34 9.55
N LEU A 9 -0.55 -2.20 8.29
CA LEU A 9 0.88 -2.16 7.98
C LEU A 9 1.41 -0.85 8.55
N GLU A 10 2.10 -0.92 9.69
CA GLU A 10 2.61 0.27 10.36
C GLU A 10 3.71 0.87 9.48
N LEU A 11 3.41 2.06 8.95
CA LEU A 11 4.33 2.91 8.21
C LEU A 11 4.78 4.04 9.12
N SER A 12 6.08 4.25 9.18
CA SER A 12 6.68 5.44 9.76
C SER A 12 6.31 6.67 8.94
N ASP A 13 6.28 7.86 9.56
CA ASP A 13 6.00 9.11 8.85
C ASP A 13 6.99 9.39 7.71
N HIS A 14 8.23 8.92 7.84
CA HIS A 14 9.22 8.96 6.78
C HIS A 14 8.80 8.14 5.56
N GLU A 15 8.51 6.85 5.74
CA GLU A 15 8.05 5.94 4.67
C GLU A 15 6.79 6.49 3.98
N ARG A 16 5.85 6.99 4.78
CA ARG A 16 4.61 7.59 4.30
C ARG A 16 4.86 8.84 3.47
N ARG A 17 5.83 9.68 3.85
CA ARG A 17 6.25 10.85 3.06
C ARG A 17 6.90 10.43 1.75
N VAL A 18 7.79 9.43 1.77
CA VAL A 18 8.46 8.91 0.56
C VAL A 18 7.44 8.34 -0.43
N LEU A 19 6.53 7.48 0.04
CA LEU A 19 5.48 6.88 -0.80
C LEU A 19 4.56 7.96 -1.42
N ARG A 20 4.15 8.97 -0.64
CA ARG A 20 3.39 10.11 -1.17
C ARG A 20 4.20 10.98 -2.12
N GLY A 21 5.51 11.09 -1.91
CA GLY A 21 6.44 11.73 -2.84
C GLY A 21 6.42 11.05 -4.20
N TRP A 22 6.45 9.71 -4.23
CA TRP A 22 6.34 8.94 -5.48
C TRP A 22 5.00 9.13 -6.18
N LEU A 23 3.89 9.32 -5.45
CA LEU A 23 2.59 9.62 -6.06
C LEU A 23 2.57 10.99 -6.76
N ARG A 24 3.33 11.96 -6.26
CA ARG A 24 3.41 13.32 -6.83
C ARG A 24 4.47 13.43 -7.92
N LYS A 25 5.42 12.49 -7.98
CA LYS A 25 6.54 12.54 -8.91
C LYS A 25 6.08 12.13 -10.31
N GLN A 26 6.01 13.09 -11.23
CA GLN A 26 5.59 12.87 -12.62
C GLN A 26 6.53 11.92 -13.40
N THR A 27 7.77 11.75 -12.91
CA THR A 27 8.75 10.82 -13.47
C THR A 27 8.66 9.40 -12.89
N ALA A 28 7.78 9.16 -11.91
CA ALA A 28 7.61 7.82 -11.37
C ALA A 28 6.89 6.92 -12.39
N SER A 29 7.41 5.71 -12.58
CA SER A 29 6.73 4.70 -13.39
C SER A 29 5.33 4.42 -12.83
N GLN A 30 4.35 4.19 -13.72
CA GLN A 30 2.98 3.81 -13.33
C GLN A 30 2.96 2.65 -12.32
N ALA A 31 3.87 1.68 -12.49
CA ALA A 31 4.05 0.59 -11.54
C ALA A 31 4.47 1.07 -10.14
N LEU A 32 5.39 2.04 -10.02
CA LEU A 32 5.82 2.57 -8.73
C LEU A 32 4.68 3.32 -8.03
N VAL A 33 3.91 4.12 -8.79
CA VAL A 33 2.72 4.83 -8.27
C VAL A 33 1.69 3.83 -7.75
N LEU A 34 1.37 2.80 -8.53
CA LEU A 34 0.40 1.76 -8.13
C LEU A 34 0.83 1.04 -6.85
N ARG A 35 2.10 0.64 -6.77
CA ARG A 35 2.68 0.00 -5.56
C ARG A 35 2.57 0.90 -4.34
N SER A 36 2.87 2.18 -4.52
CA SER A 36 2.81 3.19 -3.44
C SER A 36 1.38 3.36 -2.92
N ARG A 37 0.40 3.39 -3.84
CA ARG A 37 -1.03 3.43 -3.48
C ARG A 37 -1.46 2.20 -2.70
N ILE A 38 -1.04 1.00 -3.14
CA ILE A 38 -1.34 -0.26 -2.44
C ILE A 38 -0.83 -0.22 -0.99
N VAL A 39 0.44 0.15 -0.79
CA VAL A 39 1.07 0.18 0.54
C VAL A 39 0.42 1.23 1.44
N LEU A 40 0.15 2.43 0.92
CA LEU A 40 -0.53 3.49 1.67
C LEU A 40 -1.95 3.08 2.09
N ALA A 41 -2.73 2.49 1.19
CA ALA A 41 -4.08 2.03 1.50
C ALA A 41 -4.09 0.87 2.51
N CYS A 42 -3.09 -0.04 2.45
CA CYS A 42 -2.91 -1.08 3.46
C CYS A 42 -2.53 -0.50 4.84
N ALA A 43 -1.81 0.61 4.88
CA ALA A 43 -1.40 1.28 6.11
C ALA A 43 -2.54 2.09 6.76
N GLU A 44 -3.59 2.44 6.00
CA GLU A 44 -4.83 3.01 6.55
C GLU A 44 -5.68 1.96 7.30
N GLY A 45 -5.26 0.70 7.34
CA GLY A 45 -6.04 -0.38 7.96
C GLY A 45 -7.19 -0.86 7.08
N ARG A 46 -7.11 -0.65 5.76
CA ARG A 46 -8.07 -1.23 4.82
C ARG A 46 -7.74 -2.70 4.55
N PRO A 47 -8.74 -3.59 4.41
CA PRO A 47 -8.49 -4.98 4.05
C PRO A 47 -7.98 -5.08 2.60
N ASN A 48 -7.08 -6.04 2.34
CA ASN A 48 -6.47 -6.22 1.02
C ASN A 48 -7.50 -6.38 -0.11
N ALA A 49 -8.68 -6.95 0.20
CA ALA A 49 -9.77 -7.10 -0.76
C ALA A 49 -10.35 -5.75 -1.20
N GLN A 50 -10.50 -4.80 -0.28
CA GLN A 50 -11.02 -3.48 -0.59
C GLN A 50 -9.99 -2.59 -1.29
N VAL A 51 -8.72 -2.72 -0.92
CA VAL A 51 -7.61 -2.06 -1.64
C VAL A 51 -7.51 -2.57 -3.08
N ALA A 52 -7.71 -3.86 -3.29
CA ALA A 52 -7.73 -4.48 -4.61
C ALA A 52 -8.85 -3.93 -5.50
N ASP A 53 -10.06 -3.83 -4.93
CA ASP A 53 -11.25 -3.28 -5.61
C ASP A 53 -11.06 -1.80 -5.98
N ASP A 54 -10.65 -0.97 -5.01
CA ASP A 54 -10.43 0.48 -5.17
C ASP A 54 -9.38 0.81 -6.24
N LEU A 55 -8.33 -0.02 -6.33
CA LEU A 55 -7.22 0.18 -7.27
C LEU A 55 -7.38 -0.63 -8.58
N GLY A 56 -8.43 -1.44 -8.71
CA GLY A 56 -8.65 -2.31 -9.87
C GLY A 56 -7.57 -3.38 -10.08
N VAL A 57 -6.98 -3.90 -9.00
CA VAL A 57 -5.92 -4.92 -9.04
C VAL A 57 -6.33 -6.21 -8.33
N SER A 58 -5.65 -7.31 -8.61
CA SER A 58 -5.90 -8.57 -7.89
C SER A 58 -5.47 -8.50 -6.42
N ARG A 59 -6.20 -9.19 -5.54
CA ARG A 59 -5.86 -9.34 -4.10
C ARG A 59 -4.47 -9.92 -3.88
N GLU A 60 -4.02 -10.79 -4.78
CA GLU A 60 -2.67 -11.36 -4.78
C GLU A 60 -1.60 -10.31 -5.02
N THR A 61 -1.85 -9.36 -5.92
CA THR A 61 -0.97 -8.20 -6.16
C THR A 61 -0.81 -7.39 -4.88
N VAL A 62 -1.91 -7.11 -4.19
CA VAL A 62 -1.89 -6.40 -2.89
C VAL A 62 -1.08 -7.17 -1.85
N ARG A 63 -1.34 -8.47 -1.68
CA ARG A 63 -0.59 -9.33 -0.75
C ARG A 63 0.91 -9.34 -1.07
N LYS A 64 1.27 -9.51 -2.34
CA LYS A 64 2.67 -9.54 -2.80
C LYS A 64 3.40 -8.25 -2.44
N TRP A 65 2.79 -7.10 -2.72
CA TRP A 65 3.41 -5.80 -2.40
C TRP A 65 3.47 -5.54 -0.91
N ARG A 66 2.44 -5.93 -0.16
CA ARG A 66 2.44 -5.85 1.30
C ARG A 66 3.57 -6.67 1.92
N SER A 67 3.72 -7.94 1.50
CA SER A 67 4.81 -8.81 1.96
C SER A 67 6.18 -8.29 1.53
N ARG A 68 6.32 -7.83 0.28
CA ARG A 68 7.57 -7.28 -0.22
C ARG A 68 7.97 -6.02 0.53
N PHE A 69 7.03 -5.11 0.79
CA PHE A 69 7.31 -3.91 1.56
C PHE A 69 7.66 -4.24 3.02
N ALA A 70 7.04 -5.25 3.62
CA ALA A 70 7.38 -5.68 4.97
C ALA A 70 8.78 -6.31 5.08
N ALA A 71 9.25 -6.99 4.02
CA ALA A 71 10.56 -7.63 3.98
C ALA A 71 11.69 -6.67 3.56
N ASP A 72 11.41 -5.80 2.60
CA ASP A 72 12.36 -4.92 1.89
C ASP A 72 12.16 -3.46 2.34
N ARG A 73 11.70 -3.24 3.59
CA ARG A 73 11.37 -1.90 4.12
C ARG A 73 12.45 -0.89 3.72
N LEU A 74 11.98 0.29 3.29
CA LEU A 74 12.76 1.38 2.70
C LEU A 74 14.07 1.71 3.44
#